data_AF-A0AAW9DCF8-F1
#
_entry.id   AF-A0AAW9DCF8-F1
#
_cell.length_a   1.000
_cell.length_b   1.000
_cell.length_c   1.000
_cell.angle_alpha   90.00
_cell.angle_beta   90.00
_cell.angle_gamma   90.00
#
_symmetry.space_group_name_H-M   'P 1'
#
loop_
_entity.id
_entity.type
_entity.pdbx_description
1 polymer ?
#
loop_
_entity_poly.entity_id
_entity_poly.type
_entity_poly.pdbx_seq_one_letter_code
_entity_poly.pdbx_strand_id
1 'polypeptide(L)'
;MHELKDVQEYLSKILSKERVEECYNLISNPQNRVNSPDKKWVAYETQASENQTVVNAIQEILVNNLPSWSIPLLNDIKKAVDEVGILFENSNIEMKPRIPFYVLVLNKLI
;
A
#
# COMPACT_ATOMS: atom_id res chain seq x y z
N MET A 1 -7.47 -9.54 -4.55
CA MET A 1 -7.22 -8.39 -5.42
C MET A 1 -5.73 -8.19 -5.50
N HIS A 2 -5.13 -8.68 -6.58
CA HIS A 2 -3.70 -8.52 -6.83
C HIS A 2 -3.38 -8.32 -8.30
N GLU A 3 -4.32 -8.56 -9.22
CA GLU A 3 -4.14 -8.22 -10.62
C GLU A 3 -4.21 -6.70 -10.80
N LEU A 4 -3.34 -6.13 -11.63
CA LEU A 4 -3.29 -4.69 -11.89
C LEU A 4 -4.64 -4.12 -12.30
N LYS A 5 -5.41 -4.85 -13.13
CA LYS A 5 -6.72 -4.43 -13.60
C LYS A 5 -7.72 -4.25 -12.44
N ASP A 6 -7.76 -5.20 -11.50
CA ASP A 6 -8.63 -5.10 -10.32
C ASP A 6 -8.23 -3.90 -9.45
N VAL A 7 -6.91 -3.66 -9.31
CA VAL A 7 -6.38 -2.55 -8.51
C VAL A 7 -6.73 -1.20 -9.15
N GLN A 8 -6.60 -1.08 -10.47
CA GLN A 8 -7.00 0.11 -11.23
C GLN A 8 -8.51 0.38 -11.12
N GLU A 9 -9.33 -0.67 -11.20
CA GLU A 9 -10.78 -0.53 -11.04
C GLU A 9 -11.13 -0.05 -9.62
N TYR A 10 -10.51 -0.66 -8.60
CA TYR A 10 -10.72 -0.33 -7.20
C TYR A 10 -10.33 1.13 -6.88
N LEU A 11 -9.22 1.62 -7.44
CA LEU A 11 -8.69 2.96 -7.19
C LEU A 11 -9.13 4.02 -8.22
N SER A 12 -10.03 3.68 -9.14
CA SER A 12 -10.42 4.54 -10.28
C SER A 12 -10.99 5.91 -9.89
N LYS A 13 -11.50 6.06 -8.68
CA LYS A 13 -12.02 7.33 -8.14
C LYS A 13 -10.97 8.18 -7.41
N ILE A 14 -9.77 7.63 -7.20
CA ILE A 14 -8.71 8.24 -6.38
C ILE A 14 -7.48 8.57 -7.24
N LEU A 15 -7.07 7.66 -8.13
CA LEU A 15 -5.86 7.80 -8.95
C LEU A 15 -6.17 7.50 -10.42
N SER A 16 -5.36 8.07 -11.32
CA SER A 16 -5.38 7.68 -12.73
C SER A 16 -4.81 6.26 -12.92
N LYS A 17 -5.16 5.59 -14.01
CA LYS A 17 -4.68 4.23 -14.30
C LYS A 17 -3.16 4.18 -14.43
N GLU A 18 -2.58 5.20 -15.04
CA GLU A 18 -1.14 5.34 -15.24
C GLU A 18 -0.42 5.46 -13.90
N ARG A 19 -0.96 6.28 -12.98
CA ARG A 19 -0.36 6.44 -11.65
C ARG A 19 -0.48 5.18 -10.79
N VAL A 20 -1.60 4.47 -10.90
CA VAL A 20 -1.77 3.15 -10.25
C VAL A 20 -0.74 2.17 -10.77
N GLU A 21 -0.55 2.11 -12.09
CA GLU A 21 0.42 1.20 -12.72
C GLU A 21 1.85 1.51 -12.32
N GLU A 22 2.25 2.79 -12.31
CA GLU A 22 3.56 3.23 -11.84
C GLU A 22 3.86 2.74 -10.42
N CYS A 23 2.94 2.97 -9.48
CA CYS A 23 3.10 2.53 -8.09
C CYS A 23 3.06 1.01 -7.96
N TYR A 24 2.16 0.35 -8.70
CA TYR A 24 2.00 -1.11 -8.67
C TYR A 24 3.25 -1.83 -9.17
N ASN A 25 3.93 -1.29 -10.19
CA ASN A 25 5.14 -1.89 -10.76
C ASN A 25 6.32 -1.92 -9.78
N LEU A 26 6.30 -1.14 -8.70
CA LEU A 26 7.27 -1.23 -7.61
C LEU A 26 7.03 -2.46 -6.70
N ILE A 27 5.80 -2.97 -6.65
CA ILE A 27 5.41 -4.06 -5.75
C ILE A 27 5.83 -5.38 -6.38
N SER A 28 7.00 -5.90 -6.01
CA SER A 28 7.46 -7.21 -6.49
C SER A 28 6.54 -8.33 -5.99
N ASN A 29 6.16 -9.23 -6.91
CA ASN A 29 5.32 -10.41 -6.67
C ASN A 29 4.02 -10.13 -5.87
N PRO A 30 3.09 -9.30 -6.39
CA PRO A 30 1.85 -8.94 -5.68
C PRO A 30 1.02 -10.14 -5.22
N GLN A 31 1.01 -11.24 -5.98
CA GLN A 31 0.32 -12.48 -5.61
C GLN A 31 0.84 -13.09 -4.29
N ASN A 32 2.15 -12.99 -4.02
CA ASN A 32 2.77 -13.53 -2.80
C ASN A 32 2.42 -12.68 -1.57
N ARG A 33 2.13 -11.40 -1.79
CA ARG A 33 1.71 -10.46 -0.73
C ARG A 33 0.26 -10.68 -0.29
N VAL A 34 -0.53 -11.49 -1.01
CA VAL A 34 -1.95 -11.77 -0.69
C VAL A 34 -2.30 -13.26 -0.64
N ASN A 35 -1.30 -14.13 -0.49
CA ASN A 35 -1.46 -15.58 -0.62
C ASN A 35 -2.13 -16.29 0.58
N SER A 36 -2.56 -15.54 1.60
CA SER A 36 -3.37 -16.05 2.71
C SER A 36 -4.48 -15.05 3.05
N PRO A 37 -5.58 -15.48 3.72
CA PRO A 37 -6.64 -14.59 4.16
C PRO A 37 -6.14 -13.40 4.98
N ASP A 38 -5.22 -13.64 5.92
CA ASP A 38 -4.62 -12.60 6.77
C ASP A 38 -3.77 -11.60 5.96
N LYS A 39 -3.13 -12.07 4.90
CA LYS A 39 -2.34 -11.23 3.99
C LYS A 39 -3.18 -10.52 2.94
N LYS A 40 -4.43 -10.93 2.73
CA LYS A 40 -5.29 -10.33 1.70
C LYS A 40 -5.74 -8.91 2.08
N TRP A 41 -5.90 -8.68 3.37
CA TRP A 41 -6.47 -7.45 3.93
C TRP A 41 -5.48 -6.78 4.88
N VAL A 42 -5.60 -5.47 5.03
CA VAL A 42 -4.89 -4.71 6.06
C VAL A 42 -5.85 -4.49 7.22
N ALA A 43 -5.49 -5.00 8.41
CA ALA A 43 -6.22 -4.75 9.64
C ALA A 43 -5.83 -3.38 10.24
N TYR A 44 -6.05 -2.31 9.46
CA TYR A 44 -5.92 -0.94 9.93
C TYR A 44 -7.18 -0.61 10.74
N GLU A 45 -7.09 -0.71 12.07
CA GLU A 45 -8.06 -0.17 13.05
C GLU A 45 -7.61 -0.44 14.50
N THR A 46 -6.74 -1.42 14.77
CA THR A 46 -6.51 -1.83 16.19
C THR A 46 -5.19 -2.52 16.52
N GLN A 47 -4.31 -2.80 15.56
CA GLN A 47 -3.10 -3.59 15.82
C GLN A 47 -1.82 -2.84 15.42
N ALA A 48 -1.09 -2.33 16.41
CA ALA A 48 0.23 -1.72 16.21
C ALA A 48 1.20 -2.62 15.42
N SER A 49 1.05 -3.95 15.55
CA SER A 49 1.82 -4.96 14.81
C SER A 49 1.51 -5.01 13.31
N GLU A 50 0.24 -4.78 12.92
CA GLU A 50 -0.13 -4.77 11.50
C GLU A 50 0.38 -3.50 10.81
N ASN A 51 0.29 -2.35 11.49
CA ASN A 51 0.90 -1.11 11.00
C ASN A 51 2.41 -1.28 10.79
N GLN A 52 3.12 -1.92 11.73
CA GLN A 52 4.55 -2.18 11.55
C GLN A 52 4.83 -3.17 10.41
N THR A 53 3.98 -4.17 10.18
CA THR A 53 4.11 -5.12 9.05
C THR A 53 3.96 -4.40 7.71
N VAL A 54 2.99 -3.51 7.60
CA VAL A 54 2.79 -2.69 6.39
C VAL A 54 3.96 -1.73 6.18
N VAL A 55 4.40 -1.02 7.22
CA VAL A 55 5.57 -0.13 7.16
C VAL A 55 6.81 -0.87 6.68
N ASN A 56 7.08 -2.05 7.24
CA ASN A 56 8.23 -2.88 6.84
C ASN A 56 8.14 -3.29 5.36
N ALA A 57 6.95 -3.68 4.90
CA ALA A 57 6.73 -4.07 3.50
C ALA A 57 6.95 -2.89 2.54
N ILE A 58 6.45 -1.70 2.89
CA ILE A 58 6.66 -0.48 2.09
C ILE A 58 8.13 -0.09 2.06
N GLN A 59 8.81 -0.14 3.20
CA GLN A 59 10.24 0.13 3.27
C GLN A 59 11.05 -0.84 2.40
N GLU A 60 10.74 -2.13 2.45
CA GLU A 60 11.36 -3.15 1.60
C GLU A 60 11.13 -2.85 0.11
N ILE A 61 9.91 -2.48 -0.30
CA ILE A 61 9.57 -2.10 -1.68
C ILE A 61 10.43 -0.91 -2.13
N LEU A 62 10.53 0.14 -1.31
CA LEU A 62 11.29 1.35 -1.65
C LEU A 62 12.79 1.07 -1.74
N VAL A 63 13.36 0.32 -0.80
CA VAL A 63 14.78 -0.07 -0.80
C VAL A 63 15.14 -0.90 -2.03
N ASN A 64 14.26 -1.78 -2.48
CA ASN A 64 14.52 -2.66 -3.62
C ASN A 64 14.41 -1.96 -4.97
N ASN A 65 13.71 -0.82 -5.07
CA ASN A 65 13.39 -0.18 -6.34
C ASN A 65 13.95 1.24 -6.51
N LEU A 66 14.31 1.93 -5.42
CA LEU A 66 14.77 3.31 -5.45
C LEU A 66 16.23 3.43 -5.03
N PRO A 67 16.98 4.42 -5.56
CA PRO A 67 18.31 4.70 -5.06
C PRO A 67 18.23 5.26 -3.63
N SER A 68 19.27 5.00 -2.83
CA SER A 68 19.27 5.27 -1.37
C SER A 68 18.93 6.71 -0.99
N TRP A 69 19.28 7.69 -1.83
CA TRP A 69 19.00 9.11 -1.61
C TRP A 69 17.55 9.52 -1.89
N SER A 70 16.76 8.67 -2.56
CA SER A 70 15.33 8.88 -2.82
C SER A 70 14.42 8.14 -1.84
N ILE A 71 14.98 7.33 -0.93
CA ILE A 71 14.18 6.56 0.03
C ILE A 71 13.71 7.51 1.14
N PRO A 72 12.39 7.67 1.36
CA PRO A 72 11.84 8.47 2.44
C PRO A 72 12.30 7.98 3.83
N LEU A 73 12.31 8.89 4.82
CA LEU A 73 12.63 8.51 6.18
C LEU A 73 11.54 7.56 6.74
N LEU A 74 11.92 6.70 7.68
CA LEU A 74 10.99 5.75 8.29
C LEU A 74 9.76 6.44 8.90
N ASN A 75 9.91 7.63 9.45
CA ASN A 75 8.80 8.40 10.00
C ASN A 75 7.84 8.90 8.91
N ASP A 76 8.33 9.22 7.71
CA ASP A 76 7.49 9.62 6.58
C ASP A 76 6.67 8.42 6.06
N ILE A 77 7.29 7.24 6.01
CA ILE A 77 6.60 5.98 5.68
C ILE A 77 5.49 5.70 6.68
N LYS A 78 5.78 5.78 8.00
CA LYS A 78 4.78 5.58 9.05
C LYS A 78 3.61 6.54 8.91
N LYS A 79 3.90 7.83 8.69
CA LYS A 79 2.89 8.86 8.49
C LYS A 79 2.02 8.58 7.27
N ALA A 80 2.63 8.17 6.14
CA ALA A 80 1.88 7.83 4.93
C ALA A 80 0.96 6.61 5.13
N VAL A 81 1.43 5.58 5.85
CA VAL A 81 0.62 4.41 6.22
C VAL A 81 -0.57 4.83 7.09
N ASP A 82 -0.34 5.69 8.09
CA ASP A 82 -1.40 6.17 8.97
C ASP A 82 -2.43 7.02 8.20
N GLU A 83 -1.98 7.95 7.36
CA GLU A 83 -2.88 8.78 6.55
C GLU A 83 -3.75 7.96 5.59
N VAL A 84 -3.19 6.92 4.96
CA VAL A 84 -3.97 6.02 4.09
C VAL A 84 -4.96 5.22 4.92
N GLY A 85 -4.55 4.68 6.06
CA GLY A 85 -5.47 3.93 6.90
C GLY A 85 -6.64 4.78 7.42
N ILE A 86 -6.38 6.00 7.88
CA ILE A 86 -7.43 6.98 8.26
C ILE A 86 -8.36 7.26 7.08
N LEU A 87 -7.84 7.33 5.85
CA LEU A 87 -8.67 7.50 4.65
C LEU A 87 -9.64 6.33 4.44
N PHE A 88 -9.18 5.09 4.65
CA PHE A 88 -10.05 3.91 4.56
C PHE A 88 -11.12 3.88 5.66
N GLU A 89 -10.74 4.22 6.90
CA GLU A 89 -11.68 4.32 8.04
C GLU A 89 -12.76 5.37 7.77
N ASN A 90 -12.36 6.59 7.37
CA ASN A 90 -13.29 7.68 7.08
C ASN A 90 -14.21 7.38 5.89
N SER A 91 -13.77 6.51 4.97
CA SER A 91 -14.57 6.08 3.82
C SER A 91 -15.51 4.91 4.14
N ASN A 92 -15.53 4.45 5.40
CA ASN A 92 -16.31 3.30 5.88
C ASN A 92 -16.07 2.03 5.03
N ILE A 93 -14.83 1.83 4.59
CA ILE A 93 -14.43 0.68 3.78
C ILE A 93 -14.06 -0.47 4.73
N GLU A 94 -14.97 -1.44 4.89
CA GLU A 94 -14.76 -2.61 5.75
C GLU A 94 -13.59 -3.49 5.30
N MET A 95 -13.41 -3.65 3.99
CA MET A 95 -12.34 -4.47 3.41
C MET A 95 -11.27 -3.60 2.77
N LYS A 96 -10.11 -3.51 3.44
CA LYS A 96 -8.93 -2.72 3.01
C LYS A 96 -7.96 -3.64 2.26
N PRO A 97 -8.03 -3.77 0.92
CA PRO A 97 -7.25 -4.76 0.20
C PRO A 97 -5.77 -4.35 0.17
N ARG A 98 -4.87 -5.29 0.47
CA ARG A 98 -3.46 -4.97 0.76
C ARG A 98 -2.72 -4.30 -0.41
N ILE A 99 -2.91 -4.78 -1.64
CA ILE A 99 -2.23 -4.20 -2.81
C ILE A 99 -2.71 -2.76 -3.10
N PRO A 100 -4.02 -2.46 -3.19
CA PRO A 100 -4.52 -1.09 -3.25
C PRO A 100 -4.02 -0.19 -2.11
N PHE A 101 -3.96 -0.72 -0.88
CA PHE A 101 -3.42 0.02 0.26
C PHE A 101 -1.94 0.41 0.01
N TYR A 102 -1.12 -0.55 -0.45
CA TYR A 102 0.28 -0.28 -0.77
C TYR A 102 0.43 0.76 -1.88
N VAL A 103 -0.38 0.67 -2.94
CA VAL A 103 -0.39 1.66 -4.04
C VAL A 103 -0.67 3.06 -3.51
N LEU A 104 -1.66 3.22 -2.63
CA LEU A 104 -1.99 4.53 -2.05
C LEU A 104 -0.87 5.08 -1.15
N VAL A 105 -0.20 4.21 -0.39
CA VAL A 105 0.95 4.63 0.44
C VAL A 105 2.12 5.03 -0.45
N LEU A 106 2.47 4.23 -1.46
CA LEU A 106 3.54 4.55 -2.41
C LEU A 106 3.26 5.86 -3.14
N ASN A 107 2.01 6.07 -3.60
CA ASN A 107 1.62 7.32 -4.26
C ASN A 107 1.85 8.58 -3.41
N LYS A 108 1.87 8.47 -2.07
CA LYS A 108 2.18 9.60 -1.18
C LYS A 108 3.68 9.84 -0.99
N LEU A 109 4.50 8.84 -1.27
CA LEU A 109 5.92 8.81 -0.92
C LEU A 109 6.84 9.10 -2.12
N ILE A 110 6.39 8.81 -3.33
CA ILE A 110 7.09 9.05 -4.60
C ILE A 110 6.34 10.04 -5.48
#